data_AF-A0A378WVT4-F1
#
_entry.id   AF-A0A378WVT4-F1
#
_cell.length_a   1.000
_cell.length_b   1.000
_cell.length_c   1.000
_cell.angle_alpha   90.00
_cell.angle_beta   90.00
_cell.angle_gamma   90.00
#
_symmetry.space_group_name_H-M   'P 1'
#
loop_
_entity.id
_entity.type
_entity.pdbx_description
1 polymer ?
#
loop_
_entity_poly.entity_id
_entity_poly.type
_entity_poly.pdbx_seq_one_letter_code
_entity_poly.pdbx_strand_id
1 'polypeptide(L)'
;MSPNRQKVRQFSARAGVLAGVAVAVLVGMGGPATAVPDDPAVPFTPTLTRVPGGNCAAIIDAQTVPQPGSGQFGVRVKITQTGQLCGGYRVAVRWHNVDSGYSDGQSQHVDANGVIDAPDGIITGMGTAPGAGRVEAKIITTYEDGREMEYVAGTATFTLA
;
A
#
# COMPACT_ATOMS: atom_id res chain seq x y z
N MET A 1 -59.38 -59.43 -43.11
CA MET A 1 -60.35 -58.47 -42.50
C MET A 1 -59.56 -57.42 -41.76
N SER A 2 -59.59 -56.17 -42.23
CA SER A 2 -59.10 -54.99 -41.49
C SER A 2 -60.29 -54.40 -40.71
N PRO A 3 -60.06 -53.80 -39.52
CA PRO A 3 -60.01 -52.34 -39.52
C PRO A 3 -58.97 -51.72 -38.56
N ASN A 4 -58.14 -50.87 -39.15
CA ASN A 4 -57.82 -49.47 -38.79
C ASN A 4 -58.34 -48.91 -37.44
N ARG A 5 -57.45 -48.30 -36.65
CA ARG A 5 -57.69 -46.99 -35.98
C ARG A 5 -56.39 -46.36 -35.43
N GLN A 6 -55.97 -45.29 -36.10
CA GLN A 6 -55.07 -44.25 -35.60
C GLN A 6 -55.51 -43.74 -34.21
N LYS A 7 -54.57 -43.57 -33.29
CA LYS A 7 -54.56 -42.42 -32.38
C LYS A 7 -53.12 -41.95 -32.14
N VAL A 8 -52.77 -40.90 -32.88
CA VAL A 8 -51.64 -40.01 -32.62
C VAL A 8 -51.75 -39.53 -31.18
N ARG A 9 -50.85 -39.97 -30.30
CA ARG A 9 -50.68 -39.36 -28.98
C ARG A 9 -49.72 -38.19 -29.13
N GLN A 10 -50.30 -37.01 -28.94
CA GLN A 10 -49.65 -35.71 -28.99
C GLN A 10 -48.45 -35.67 -28.04
N PHE A 11 -47.30 -35.26 -28.60
CA PHE A 11 -46.16 -34.77 -27.84
C PHE A 11 -46.57 -33.48 -27.13
N SER A 12 -46.59 -33.52 -25.80
CA SER A 12 -46.67 -32.32 -24.95
C SER A 12 -45.51 -32.39 -23.96
N ALA A 13 -44.29 -32.13 -24.44
CA ALA A 13 -43.14 -31.89 -23.59
C ALA A 13 -43.34 -30.53 -22.92
N ARG A 14 -43.83 -30.51 -21.68
CA ARG A 14 -43.76 -29.33 -20.81
C ARG A 14 -42.31 -29.18 -20.36
N ALA A 15 -41.52 -28.44 -21.12
CA ALA A 15 -40.22 -27.93 -20.70
C ALA A 15 -40.45 -26.86 -19.62
N GLY A 16 -40.43 -27.28 -18.35
CA GLY A 16 -40.33 -26.37 -17.22
C GLY A 16 -38.91 -25.84 -17.14
N VAL A 17 -38.72 -24.56 -17.46
CA VAL A 17 -37.45 -23.85 -17.26
C VAL A 17 -37.22 -23.73 -15.76
N LEU A 18 -36.29 -24.52 -15.22
CA LEU A 18 -35.71 -24.29 -13.91
C LEU A 18 -34.79 -23.08 -14.04
N ALA A 19 -35.24 -21.92 -13.56
CA ALA A 19 -34.37 -20.77 -13.36
C ALA A 19 -33.39 -21.10 -12.23
N GLY A 20 -32.26 -21.72 -12.60
CA GLY A 20 -31.11 -21.83 -11.72
C GLY A 20 -30.57 -20.43 -11.46
N VAL A 21 -30.60 -20.00 -10.20
CA VAL A 21 -29.88 -18.82 -9.75
C VAL A 21 -28.39 -19.15 -9.91
N ALA A 22 -27.81 -18.73 -11.02
CA ALA A 22 -26.36 -18.71 -11.16
C ALA A 22 -25.84 -17.65 -10.20
N VAL A 23 -25.49 -18.06 -8.99
CA VAL A 23 -24.58 -17.27 -8.15
C VAL A 23 -23.24 -17.32 -8.87
N ALA A 24 -22.97 -16.30 -9.68
CA ALA A 24 -21.64 -16.03 -10.16
C ALA A 24 -20.79 -15.66 -8.94
N VAL A 25 -20.20 -16.67 -8.30
CA VAL A 25 -19.07 -16.46 -7.41
C VAL A 25 -17.96 -15.97 -8.31
N LEU A 26 -17.75 -14.65 -8.34
CA LEU A 26 -16.52 -14.05 -8.81
C LEU A 26 -15.41 -14.52 -7.85
N VAL A 27 -14.87 -15.71 -8.12
CA VAL A 27 -13.54 -16.06 -7.64
C VAL A 27 -12.60 -15.18 -8.44
N GLY A 28 -12.42 -13.95 -7.97
CA GLY A 28 -11.33 -13.10 -8.41
C GLY A 28 -10.06 -13.83 -8.08
N MET A 29 -9.48 -14.52 -9.06
CA MET A 29 -8.06 -14.83 -9.02
C MET A 29 -7.36 -13.49 -9.08
N GLY A 30 -7.09 -12.91 -7.90
CA GLY A 30 -6.10 -11.87 -7.74
C GLY A 30 -4.77 -12.48 -8.16
N GLY A 31 -4.43 -12.31 -9.44
CA GLY A 31 -3.04 -12.43 -9.85
C GLY A 31 -2.19 -11.50 -8.96
N PRO A 32 -0.88 -11.77 -8.81
CA PRO A 32 -0.01 -10.84 -8.11
C PRO A 32 -0.18 -9.51 -8.81
N ALA A 33 -0.77 -8.57 -8.10
CA ALA A 33 -1.00 -7.28 -8.67
C ALA A 33 0.42 -6.67 -8.87
N THR A 34 0.60 -6.22 -10.10
CA THR A 34 1.78 -5.57 -10.63
C THR A 34 1.78 -4.09 -10.30
N ALA A 35 2.55 -3.67 -9.30
CA ALA A 35 2.94 -2.26 -9.19
C ALA A 35 3.62 -1.88 -10.51
N VAL A 36 2.99 -0.99 -11.29
CA VAL A 36 3.45 -0.61 -12.64
C VAL A 36 4.33 0.64 -12.48
N PRO A 37 5.33 0.87 -13.34
CA PRO A 37 6.07 2.15 -13.37
C PRO A 37 5.19 3.41 -13.49
N ASP A 38 3.91 3.25 -13.85
CA ASP A 38 2.92 4.32 -13.93
C ASP A 38 2.10 4.48 -12.63
N ASP A 39 2.42 3.74 -11.56
CA ASP A 39 1.76 3.91 -10.27
C ASP A 39 1.92 5.37 -9.79
N PRO A 40 0.82 6.02 -9.38
CA PRO A 40 0.84 7.45 -9.11
C PRO A 40 1.77 7.79 -7.95
N ALA A 41 2.52 8.88 -8.10
CA ALA A 41 3.21 9.52 -6.98
C ALA A 41 2.14 10.12 -6.03
N VAL A 42 1.91 9.45 -4.91
CA VAL A 42 0.94 9.84 -3.90
C VAL A 42 1.68 10.61 -2.80
N PRO A 43 1.34 11.89 -2.58
CA PRO A 43 1.93 12.66 -1.50
C PRO A 43 1.38 12.20 -0.14
N PHE A 44 2.24 12.22 0.86
CA PHE A 44 1.86 12.06 2.26
C PHE A 44 1.44 13.41 2.83
N THR A 45 0.60 13.39 3.85
CA THR A 45 0.54 14.55 4.75
C THR A 45 1.92 14.78 5.37
N PRO A 46 2.36 16.04 5.59
CA PRO A 46 3.66 16.30 6.20
C PRO A 46 3.76 15.72 7.62
N THR A 47 4.92 15.15 7.95
CA THR A 47 5.24 14.77 9.33
C THR A 47 5.89 15.94 10.04
N LEU A 48 5.43 16.24 11.25
CA LEU A 48 6.05 17.24 12.12
C LEU A 48 6.69 16.52 13.30
N THR A 49 7.95 16.78 13.60
CA THR A 49 8.67 16.08 14.67
C THR A 49 9.56 17.01 15.49
N ARG A 50 9.72 16.69 16.77
CA ARG A 50 10.72 17.30 17.66
C ARG A 50 12.00 16.48 17.64
N VAL A 51 13.04 17.02 17.01
CA VAL A 51 14.34 16.36 16.78
C VAL A 51 15.24 16.48 18.01
N PRO A 52 16.13 15.51 18.32
CA PRO A 52 17.09 15.66 19.41
C PRO A 52 17.94 16.92 19.23
N GLY A 53 18.29 17.58 20.33
CA GLY A 53 19.12 18.80 20.31
C GLY A 53 18.43 20.05 20.89
N GLY A 54 19.09 21.19 20.73
CA GLY A 54 18.66 22.48 21.29
C GLY A 54 17.47 23.08 20.56
N ASN A 55 16.25 22.67 20.93
CA ASN A 55 14.98 23.11 20.32
C ASN A 55 14.90 22.83 18.80
N CYS A 56 15.37 21.65 18.39
CA CYS A 56 15.29 21.24 17.00
C CYS A 56 13.92 20.67 16.64
N ALA A 57 13.47 20.99 15.42
CA ALA A 57 12.26 20.45 14.84
C ALA A 57 12.47 20.19 13.35
N ALA A 58 11.74 19.23 12.80
CA ALA A 58 11.76 18.96 11.38
C ALA A 58 10.36 18.80 10.80
N ILE A 59 10.21 19.28 9.57
CA ILE A 59 9.10 18.97 8.67
C ILE A 59 9.61 17.95 7.68
N ILE A 60 8.89 16.83 7.55
CA ILE A 60 9.24 15.76 6.64
C ILE A 60 8.11 15.64 5.62
N ASP A 61 8.41 16.08 4.39
CA ASP A 61 7.55 15.87 3.23
C ASP A 61 7.92 14.53 2.60
N ALA A 62 6.91 13.78 2.18
CA ALA A 62 7.11 12.48 1.59
C ALA A 62 6.13 12.24 0.43
N GLN A 63 6.56 11.46 -0.55
CA GLN A 63 5.71 10.98 -1.63
C GLN A 63 6.15 9.58 -2.06
N THR A 64 5.20 8.75 -2.49
CA THR A 64 5.58 7.51 -3.18
C THR A 64 6.32 7.84 -4.48
N VAL A 65 7.22 6.95 -4.88
CA VAL A 65 7.90 7.04 -6.19
C VAL A 65 7.38 5.95 -7.13
N PRO A 66 7.54 6.08 -8.45
CA PRO A 66 7.40 4.97 -9.39
C PRO A 66 8.29 3.79 -9.03
N GLN A 67 7.82 2.58 -9.29
CA GLN A 67 8.42 1.36 -8.76
C GLN A 67 9.35 0.65 -9.74
N PRO A 68 10.51 0.15 -9.29
CA PRO A 68 11.41 -0.62 -10.14
C PRO A 68 10.91 -2.06 -10.36
N GLY A 69 9.98 -2.56 -9.55
CA GLY A 69 9.45 -3.92 -9.66
C GLY A 69 8.13 -4.15 -8.95
N SER A 70 7.41 -5.17 -9.40
CA SER A 70 6.08 -5.58 -8.91
C SER A 70 6.04 -5.75 -7.39
N GLY A 71 5.01 -5.21 -6.76
CA GLY A 71 4.73 -5.40 -5.33
C GLY A 71 5.67 -4.67 -4.38
N GLN A 72 6.60 -3.86 -4.88
CA GLN A 72 7.43 -2.98 -4.07
C GLN A 72 6.81 -1.58 -4.07
N PHE A 73 6.96 -0.82 -2.97
CA PHE A 73 6.92 0.63 -3.03
C PHE A 73 8.15 1.31 -2.40
N GLY A 74 8.40 2.55 -2.77
CA GLY A 74 9.49 3.39 -2.28
C GLY A 74 8.93 4.76 -1.96
N VAL A 75 9.53 5.42 -0.97
CA VAL A 75 9.10 6.75 -0.54
C VAL A 75 10.26 7.69 -0.63
N ARG A 76 10.11 8.75 -1.43
CA ARG A 76 11.04 9.87 -1.46
C ARG A 76 10.69 10.79 -0.30
N VAL A 77 11.71 11.13 0.48
CA VAL A 77 11.60 11.98 1.66
C VAL A 77 12.41 13.26 1.45
N LYS A 78 11.83 14.38 1.84
CA LYS A 78 12.49 15.67 1.92
C LYS A 78 12.35 16.22 3.33
N ILE A 79 13.49 16.55 3.94
CA ILE A 79 13.56 17.00 5.33
C ILE A 79 13.90 18.48 5.33
N THR A 80 13.09 19.27 6.05
CA THR A 80 13.40 20.66 6.37
C THR A 80 13.54 20.77 7.88
N GLN A 81 14.76 21.02 8.35
CA GLN A 81 15.08 21.09 9.77
C GLN A 81 15.35 22.54 10.21
N THR A 82 14.98 22.86 11.45
CA THR A 82 15.26 24.13 12.10
C THR A 82 15.75 23.91 13.54
N GLY A 83 16.48 24.88 14.09
CA GLY A 83 17.07 24.82 15.42
C GLY A 83 18.60 24.91 15.39
N GLN A 84 19.23 24.72 16.55
CA GLN A 84 20.68 24.71 16.72
C GLN A 84 21.13 23.41 17.38
N LEU A 85 22.29 22.90 16.98
CA LEU A 85 22.90 21.69 17.55
C LEU A 85 21.95 20.48 17.51
N CYS A 86 21.34 20.24 16.35
CA CYS A 86 20.44 19.10 16.17
C CYS A 86 21.22 17.79 16.18
N GLY A 87 20.63 16.76 16.76
CA GLY A 87 21.18 15.40 16.79
C GLY A 87 20.61 14.55 15.65
N GLY A 88 21.30 13.45 15.36
CA GLY A 88 20.81 12.45 14.44
C GLY A 88 19.57 11.72 14.98
N TYR A 89 18.77 11.21 14.06
CA TYR A 89 17.56 10.43 14.33
C TYR A 89 17.27 9.51 13.15
N ARG A 90 16.17 8.74 13.21
CA ARG A 90 15.73 7.93 12.08
C ARG A 90 14.35 8.35 11.59
N VAL A 91 14.18 8.31 10.28
CA VAL A 91 12.87 8.41 9.62
C VAL A 91 12.48 7.02 9.17
N ALA A 92 11.28 6.58 9.57
CA ALA A 92 10.76 5.28 9.20
C ALA A 92 9.48 5.39 8.39
N VAL A 93 9.40 4.60 7.33
CA VAL A 93 8.17 4.33 6.59
C VAL A 93 7.59 3.04 7.15
N ARG A 94 6.41 3.12 7.74
CA ARG A 94 5.61 1.95 8.16
C ARG A 94 4.45 1.79 7.20
N TRP A 95 4.05 0.56 6.93
CA TRP A 95 2.93 0.31 6.05
C TRP A 95 2.14 -0.92 6.44
N HIS A 96 0.88 -0.94 6.01
CA HIS A 96 -0.05 -2.02 6.20
C HIS A 96 -0.87 -2.19 4.92
N ASN A 97 -0.85 -3.40 4.35
CA ASN A 97 -1.77 -3.77 3.30
C ASN A 97 -3.09 -4.21 3.96
N VAL A 98 -4.14 -3.42 3.79
CA VAL A 98 -5.44 -3.67 4.43
C VAL A 98 -6.21 -4.83 3.78
N ASP A 99 -5.85 -5.22 2.56
CA ASP A 99 -6.47 -6.35 1.87
C ASP A 99 -5.85 -7.69 2.31
N SER A 100 -4.53 -7.74 2.46
CA SER A 100 -3.82 -8.98 2.86
C SER A 100 -3.58 -9.09 4.37
N GLY A 101 -3.70 -7.99 5.11
CA GLY A 101 -3.39 -7.90 6.54
C GLY A 101 -1.89 -7.79 6.84
N TYR A 102 -1.02 -7.85 5.84
CA TYR A 102 0.42 -7.84 6.02
C TYR A 102 0.93 -6.41 6.35
N SER A 103 1.97 -6.31 7.17
CA SER A 103 2.59 -5.03 7.55
C SER A 103 4.09 -5.17 7.72
N ASP A 104 4.82 -4.11 7.38
CA ASP A 104 6.26 -4.02 7.61
C ASP A 104 6.69 -2.53 7.64
N GLY A 105 7.99 -2.27 7.57
CA GLY A 105 8.55 -0.95 7.36
C GLY A 105 10.06 -0.97 7.18
N GLN A 106 10.60 0.22 6.90
CA GLN A 106 12.02 0.47 6.81
C GLN A 106 12.35 1.81 7.47
N SER A 107 13.56 1.94 7.98
CA SER A 107 14.02 3.18 8.60
C SER A 107 15.40 3.55 8.14
N GLN A 108 15.63 4.84 7.91
CA GLN A 108 16.93 5.37 7.53
C GLN A 108 17.39 6.44 8.50
N HIS A 109 18.70 6.48 8.70
CA HIS A 109 19.34 7.49 9.52
C HIS A 109 19.24 8.87 8.86
N VAL A 110 19.09 9.90 9.68
CA VAL A 110 19.19 11.30 9.32
C VAL A 110 20.26 11.92 10.20
N ASP A 111 21.23 12.57 9.58
CA ASP A 111 22.33 13.19 10.29
C ASP A 111 21.89 14.50 11.01
N ALA A 112 22.83 15.09 11.75
CA ALA A 112 22.61 16.36 12.46
C ALA A 112 22.21 17.53 11.55
N ASN A 113 22.49 17.47 10.25
CA ASN A 113 22.18 18.51 9.26
C ASN A 113 20.84 18.28 8.56
N GLY A 114 20.09 17.22 8.93
CA GLY A 114 18.83 16.86 8.28
C GLY A 114 19.04 16.11 6.96
N VAL A 115 20.25 15.59 6.69
CA VAL A 115 20.55 14.79 5.51
C VAL A 115 20.23 13.33 5.80
N ILE A 116 19.36 12.75 4.99
CA ILE A 116 19.00 11.33 5.10
C ILE A 116 20.06 10.45 4.43
N ASP A 117 20.45 9.37 5.10
CA ASP A 117 21.32 8.32 4.57
C ASP A 117 20.50 7.36 3.69
N ALA A 118 20.04 7.90 2.55
CA ALA A 118 19.28 7.18 1.56
C ALA A 118 19.63 7.72 0.16
N PRO A 119 19.94 6.85 -0.82
CA PRO A 119 20.16 7.28 -2.19
C PRO A 119 18.99 8.11 -2.71
N ASP A 120 19.28 9.29 -3.27
CA ASP A 120 18.28 10.26 -3.77
C ASP A 120 17.20 10.69 -2.75
N GLY A 121 17.45 10.49 -1.45
CA GLY A 121 16.46 10.69 -0.39
C GLY A 121 15.31 9.68 -0.42
N ILE A 122 15.49 8.56 -1.12
CA ILE A 122 14.45 7.54 -1.29
C ILE A 122 14.70 6.41 -0.31
N ILE A 123 13.80 6.27 0.66
CA ILE A 123 13.74 5.09 1.51
C ILE A 123 13.17 3.97 0.65
N THR A 124 14.07 3.09 0.21
CA THR A 124 13.79 1.92 -0.62
C THR A 124 14.01 0.63 0.18
N GLY A 125 13.43 -0.48 -0.27
CA GLY A 125 13.74 -1.81 0.27
C GLY A 125 12.77 -2.32 1.33
N MET A 126 11.46 -2.16 1.14
CA MET A 126 10.51 -2.66 2.14
C MET A 126 10.57 -4.18 2.23
N GLY A 127 10.85 -4.67 3.44
CA GLY A 127 10.90 -6.08 3.77
C GLY A 127 9.65 -6.78 3.24
N THR A 128 9.90 -7.69 2.30
CA THR A 128 8.91 -8.51 1.59
C THR A 128 7.65 -7.75 1.16
N ALA A 129 7.80 -6.85 0.19
CA ALA A 129 6.80 -6.49 -0.82
C ALA A 129 5.32 -6.54 -0.36
N PRO A 130 4.65 -5.39 -0.09
CA PRO A 130 3.22 -5.35 0.28
C PRO A 130 2.29 -6.17 -0.60
N GLY A 131 2.71 -6.44 -1.84
CA GLY A 131 1.88 -7.10 -2.82
C GLY A 131 0.69 -6.24 -3.21
N ALA A 132 -0.23 -6.89 -3.91
CA ALA A 132 -1.46 -6.31 -4.40
C ALA A 132 -2.34 -5.69 -3.32
N GLY A 133 -2.97 -4.57 -3.63
CA GLY A 133 -4.13 -4.08 -2.88
C GLY A 133 -3.94 -2.71 -2.24
N ARG A 134 -4.87 -2.37 -1.35
CA ARG A 134 -4.88 -1.09 -0.64
C ARG A 134 -3.80 -1.08 0.44
N VAL A 135 -2.96 -0.05 0.41
CA VAL A 135 -1.88 0.17 1.37
C VAL A 135 -2.13 1.47 2.13
N GLU A 136 -2.03 1.38 3.45
CA GLU A 136 -1.91 2.53 4.34
C GLU A 136 -0.45 2.65 4.76
N ALA A 137 0.16 3.81 4.52
CA ALA A 137 1.55 4.08 4.87
C ALA A 137 1.64 5.28 5.82
N LYS A 138 2.62 5.24 6.72
CA LYS A 138 2.90 6.29 7.70
C LYS A 138 4.39 6.60 7.72
N ILE A 139 4.71 7.88 7.88
CA ILE A 139 6.05 8.35 8.20
C ILE A 139 6.09 8.63 9.70
N ILE A 140 7.03 7.98 10.38
CA ILE A 140 7.29 8.18 11.80
C ILE A 140 8.75 8.54 12.01
N THR A 141 9.05 9.07 13.19
CA THR A 141 10.42 9.41 13.58
C THR A 141 10.79 8.71 14.88
N THR A 142 11.99 8.16 14.92
CA THR A 142 12.51 7.45 16.08
C THR A 142 13.90 7.95 16.43
N TYR A 143 14.27 7.82 17.70
CA TYR A 143 15.67 7.90 18.12
C TYR A 143 16.49 6.77 17.47
N GLU A 144 17.81 6.85 17.58
CA GLU A 144 18.73 5.81 17.09
C GLU A 144 18.50 4.43 17.74
N ASP A 145 17.98 4.42 18.97
CA ASP A 145 17.63 3.19 19.70
C ASP A 145 16.25 2.62 19.31
N GLY A 146 15.57 3.22 18.33
CA GLY A 146 14.29 2.78 17.80
C GLY A 146 13.07 3.23 18.61
N ARG A 147 13.24 3.94 19.74
CA ARG A 147 12.12 4.53 20.47
C ARG A 147 11.48 5.64 19.64
N GLU A 148 10.15 5.72 19.67
CA GLU A 148 9.41 6.77 19.00
C GLU A 148 9.68 8.15 19.63
N MET A 149 9.74 9.16 18.77
CA MET A 149 9.90 10.56 19.15
C MET A 149 8.52 11.22 19.34
N GLU A 150 8.51 12.48 19.78
CA GLU A 150 7.32 13.31 19.71
C GLU A 150 7.10 13.75 18.26
N TYR A 151 6.03 13.27 17.62
CA TYR A 151 5.70 13.61 16.25
C TYR A 151 4.19 13.60 15.96
N VAL A 152 3.81 14.26 14.87
CA VAL A 152 2.53 14.09 14.17
C VAL A 152 2.83 13.35 12.87
N ALA A 153 2.32 12.12 12.72
CA ALA A 153 2.64 11.26 11.58
C ALA A 153 2.09 11.84 10.27
N GLY A 154 2.94 11.81 9.25
CA GLY A 154 2.49 11.91 7.87
C GLY A 154 1.89 10.59 7.41
N THR A 155 0.80 10.63 6.66
CA THR A 155 0.09 9.43 6.20
C THR A 155 -0.28 9.51 4.73
N ALA A 156 -0.31 8.37 4.05
CA ALA A 156 -0.84 8.23 2.70
C ALA A 156 -1.61 6.90 2.57
N THR A 157 -2.61 6.89 1.69
CA THR A 157 -3.32 5.67 1.29
C THR A 157 -3.34 5.60 -0.23
N PHE A 158 -3.00 4.42 -0.76
CA PHE A 158 -2.95 4.18 -2.19
C PHE A 158 -3.24 2.71 -2.49
N THR A 159 -3.41 2.39 -3.76
CA THR A 159 -3.61 1.01 -4.22
C THR A 159 -2.41 0.61 -5.06
N LEU A 160 -1.81 -0.53 -4.74
CA LEU A 160 -0.83 -1.19 -5.58
C LEU A 160 -1.56 -2.14 -6.50
N ALA A 161 -1.45 -1.87 -7.79
CA ALA A 161 -1.98 -2.69 -8.86
C ALA A 161 -1.14 -3.94 -9.06
#